data_AF-A0A7V7RM46-F1
#
_entry.id   AF-A0A7V7RM46-F1
#
_cell.length_a   1.000
_cell.length_b   1.000
_cell.length_c   1.000
_cell.angle_alpha   90.00
_cell.angle_beta   90.00
_cell.angle_gamma   90.00
#
_symmetry.space_group_name_H-M   'P 1'
#
loop_
_entity.id
_entity.type
_entity.pdbx_description
1 polymer ?
#
loop_
_entity_poly.entity_id
_entity_poly.type
_entity_poly.pdbx_seq_one_letter_code
_entity_poly.pdbx_strand_id
1 'polypeptide(L)'
;MDNKLMKTKEDLLKGEMQGLVFTEEMKRNVLAEISQRPSMSRQKKKVKNKTVPAALSFAAVTAFAIGMYYIISNGLLEEPNADKPPEETEIITPIEEDVKENDNETEEETEEKLPDDTVEEEEEPDSDPDKEQTDTETDQEINDDQKQDEPVVVEPTKEELADIINNFTVEMEEIDKTVNSNYEFGFKYPDIETREEYYSYFTHLATLEVIDQCFSFRLEEKDDGLYMLPTNYPFHFSFENPYDIKKINDKKYQILQIQNNVMFSPDDFQLTFTFEKIKNRWIITNIDPIF
;
A
#
# COMPACT_ATOMS: atom_id res chain seq x y z
N MET A 1 26.38 -5.30 19.64
CA MET A 1 25.88 -5.87 18.37
C MET A 1 26.25 -5.01 17.16
N ASP A 2 26.46 -3.71 17.34
CA ASP A 2 26.63 -2.73 16.25
C ASP A 2 27.84 -2.97 15.33
N ASN A 3 28.96 -3.48 15.85
CA ASN A 3 30.13 -3.76 15.02
C ASN A 3 29.93 -4.92 14.04
N LYS A 4 29.02 -5.86 14.35
CA LYS A 4 28.72 -6.97 13.44
C LYS A 4 27.84 -6.50 12.29
N LEU A 5 26.93 -5.57 12.58
CA LEU A 5 25.96 -4.99 11.64
C LEU A 5 26.61 -3.99 10.67
N MET A 6 27.56 -3.19 11.15
CA MET A 6 28.41 -2.34 10.30
C MET A 6 29.22 -3.18 9.31
N LYS A 7 29.78 -4.30 9.77
CA LYS A 7 30.63 -5.16 8.94
C LYS A 7 29.83 -5.86 7.83
N THR A 8 28.65 -6.39 8.13
CA THR A 8 27.77 -6.97 7.10
C THR A 8 27.31 -5.93 6.08
N LYS A 9 27.07 -4.68 6.49
CA LYS A 9 26.70 -3.60 5.58
C LYS A 9 27.85 -3.22 4.64
N GLU A 10 29.08 -3.14 5.14
CA GLU A 10 30.26 -2.92 4.29
C GLU A 10 30.51 -4.08 3.32
N ASP A 11 30.32 -5.33 3.77
CA ASP A 11 30.54 -6.51 2.93
C ASP A 11 29.47 -6.64 1.83
N LEU A 12 28.20 -6.33 2.11
CA LEU A 12 27.13 -6.24 1.11
C LEU A 12 27.41 -5.17 0.06
N LEU A 13 27.82 -3.97 0.49
CA LEU A 13 28.12 -2.87 -0.43
C LEU A 13 29.37 -3.10 -1.27
N LYS A 14 30.37 -3.84 -0.75
CA LYS A 14 31.58 -4.18 -1.52
C LYS A 14 31.32 -5.21 -2.62
N GLY A 15 30.46 -6.19 -2.37
CA GLY A 15 30.13 -7.23 -3.36
C GLY A 15 29.38 -6.66 -4.56
N GLU A 16 28.34 -5.88 -4.31
CA GLU A 16 27.46 -5.37 -5.37
C GLU A 16 28.09 -4.24 -6.19
N MET A 17 29.04 -3.48 -5.63
CA MET A 17 29.68 -2.37 -6.36
C MET A 17 30.95 -2.76 -7.12
N GLN A 18 31.50 -3.97 -6.93
CA GLN A 18 32.78 -4.37 -7.56
C GLN A 18 32.71 -4.62 -9.08
N GLY A 19 31.51 -4.65 -9.67
CA GLY A 19 31.31 -4.78 -11.12
C GLY A 19 30.79 -3.52 -11.82
N LEU A 20 30.46 -2.46 -11.08
CA LEU A 20 29.87 -1.25 -11.66
C LEU A 20 30.95 -0.40 -12.35
N VAL A 21 31.18 -0.68 -13.63
CA VAL A 21 31.96 0.20 -14.50
C VAL A 21 31.04 1.29 -15.03
N PHE A 22 31.24 2.52 -14.54
CA PHE A 22 30.54 3.68 -15.10
C PHE A 22 30.91 3.85 -16.57
N THR A 23 29.94 3.60 -17.46
CA THR A 23 30.11 3.86 -18.88
C THR A 23 30.26 5.36 -19.13
N GLU A 24 30.93 5.72 -20.23
CA GLU A 24 31.08 7.14 -20.62
C GLU A 24 29.74 7.83 -20.91
N GLU A 25 28.68 7.06 -21.18
CA GLU A 25 27.32 7.56 -21.34
C GLU A 25 26.69 7.88 -19.98
N MET A 26 26.78 6.98 -18.99
CA MET A 26 26.29 7.24 -17.64
C MET A 26 26.98 8.45 -17.00
N LYS A 27 28.30 8.59 -17.20
CA LYS A 27 29.04 9.78 -16.74
C LYS A 27 28.51 11.06 -17.39
N ARG A 28 28.23 11.03 -18.70
CA ARG A 28 27.66 12.18 -19.41
C ARG A 28 26.26 12.53 -18.91
N ASN A 29 25.40 11.54 -18.67
CA ASN A 29 24.06 11.76 -18.16
C ASN A 29 24.08 12.35 -16.74
N VAL A 30 24.94 11.82 -15.85
CA VAL A 30 25.11 12.38 -14.49
C VAL A 30 25.64 13.81 -14.53
N LEU A 31 26.63 14.10 -15.38
CA LEU A 31 27.15 15.47 -15.53
C LEU A 31 26.13 16.43 -16.13
N ALA A 32 25.34 15.97 -17.10
CA ALA A 32 24.26 16.75 -17.68
C ALA A 32 23.23 17.11 -16.59
N GLU A 33 22.84 16.14 -15.76
CA GLU A 33 21.88 16.37 -14.69
C GLU A 33 22.40 17.31 -13.60
N ILE A 34 23.67 17.16 -13.18
CA ILE A 34 24.31 18.09 -12.23
C ILE A 34 24.36 19.51 -12.82
N SER A 35 24.61 19.65 -14.13
CA SER A 35 24.65 20.96 -14.80
C SER A 35 23.28 21.61 -15.00
N GLN A 36 22.22 20.80 -15.11
CA GLN A 36 20.84 21.27 -15.28
C GLN A 36 20.15 21.60 -13.96
N ARG A 37 20.67 21.12 -12.81
CA ARG A 37 20.18 21.58 -11.51
C ARG A 37 20.45 23.08 -11.38
N PRO A 38 19.41 23.93 -11.31
CA PRO A 38 19.60 25.35 -11.16
C PRO A 38 20.41 25.56 -9.89
N SER A 39 21.61 26.11 -10.07
CA SER A 39 22.50 26.53 -9.00
C SER A 39 21.69 27.37 -8.01
N MET A 40 21.32 26.76 -6.87
CA MET A 40 20.78 27.43 -5.68
C MET A 40 21.88 28.28 -5.01
N SER A 41 22.77 28.89 -5.80
CA SER A 41 23.72 29.87 -5.32
C SER A 41 23.05 31.25 -5.31
N ARG A 42 22.82 31.73 -4.09
CA ARG A 42 22.91 33.16 -3.73
C ARG A 42 22.01 34.11 -4.54
N GLN A 43 20.70 33.89 -4.52
CA GLN A 43 19.81 35.05 -4.45
C GLN A 43 19.83 35.59 -3.01
N LYS A 44 20.83 36.45 -2.73
CA LYS A 44 20.74 37.42 -1.63
C LYS A 44 19.56 38.36 -1.92
N LYS A 45 18.33 37.91 -1.69
CA LYS A 45 17.18 38.80 -1.55
C LYS A 45 17.44 39.63 -0.30
N LYS A 46 17.70 40.92 -0.51
CA LYS A 46 17.65 41.93 0.54
C LYS A 46 16.26 41.85 1.18
N VAL A 47 16.16 41.16 2.30
CA VAL A 47 14.97 41.15 3.14
C VAL A 47 14.83 42.58 3.67
N LYS A 48 13.96 43.36 3.04
CA LYS A 48 13.42 44.56 3.67
C LYS A 48 12.60 44.05 4.85
N ASN A 49 13.04 44.37 6.07
CA ASN A 49 12.36 44.08 7.32
C ASN A 49 10.88 44.45 7.21
N LYS A 50 10.04 43.47 6.89
CA LYS A 50 8.61 43.54 7.14
C LYS A 50 8.44 43.07 8.57
N THR A 51 8.31 44.02 9.48
CA THR A 51 7.74 43.80 10.80
C THR A 51 6.41 43.08 10.60
N VAL A 52 6.37 41.80 10.95
CA VAL A 52 5.09 41.10 11.14
C VAL A 52 4.34 41.92 12.20
N PRO A 53 3.10 42.39 11.94
CA PRO A 53 2.39 43.20 12.90
C PRO A 53 2.19 42.39 14.17
N ALA A 54 2.76 42.88 15.28
CA ALA A 54 2.74 42.22 16.60
C ALA A 54 1.32 41.82 17.08
N ALA A 55 0.28 42.43 16.50
CA ALA A 55 -1.11 42.08 16.75
C ALA A 55 -1.45 40.61 16.42
N LEU A 56 -0.86 40.01 15.37
CA LEU A 56 -1.16 38.63 15.00
C LEU A 56 -0.55 37.62 15.98
N SER A 57 0.61 37.97 16.56
CA SER A 57 1.27 37.16 17.59
C SER A 57 0.52 37.18 18.92
N PHE A 58 -0.13 38.30 19.27
CA PHE A 58 -0.88 38.40 20.53
C PHE A 58 -2.16 37.55 20.51
N ALA A 59 -2.87 37.53 19.37
CA ALA A 59 -4.08 36.71 19.23
C ALA A 59 -3.79 35.21 19.35
N ALA A 60 -2.70 34.72 18.74
CA ALA A 60 -2.29 33.32 18.83
C ALA A 60 -1.90 32.91 20.26
N VAL A 61 -1.13 33.75 20.97
CA VAL A 61 -0.75 33.49 22.37
C VAL A 61 -1.98 33.48 23.29
N THR A 62 -2.93 34.39 23.04
CA THR A 62 -4.17 34.45 23.84
C THR A 62 -5.06 33.23 23.62
N ALA A 63 -5.22 32.78 22.37
CA ALA A 63 -5.98 31.58 22.05
C ALA A 63 -5.35 30.32 22.67
N PHE A 64 -4.01 30.21 22.64
CA PHE A 64 -3.29 29.10 23.27
C PHE A 64 -3.45 29.09 24.80
N ALA A 65 -3.35 30.25 25.45
CA ALA A 65 -3.55 30.36 26.90
C ALA A 65 -4.99 30.01 27.32
N ILE A 66 -6.00 30.41 26.54
CA ILE A 66 -7.40 30.04 26.79
C ILE A 66 -7.60 28.53 26.60
N GLY A 67 -7.03 27.93 25.56
CA GLY A 67 -7.09 26.48 25.32
C GLY A 67 -6.46 25.68 26.45
N MET A 68 -5.26 26.08 26.90
CA MET A 68 -4.58 25.46 28.04
C MET A 68 -5.38 25.60 29.34
N TYR A 69 -5.98 26.76 29.58
CA TYR A 69 -6.85 26.97 30.75
C TYR A 69 -8.07 26.03 30.71
N TYR A 70 -8.69 25.85 29.55
CA TYR A 70 -9.84 24.97 29.38
C TYR A 70 -9.51 23.49 29.63
N ILE A 71 -8.33 23.03 29.19
CA ILE A 71 -7.84 21.66 29.43
C ILE A 71 -7.60 21.43 30.93
N ILE A 72 -6.96 22.40 31.61
CA ILE A 72 -6.69 22.32 33.05
C ILE A 72 -7.99 22.38 33.87
N SER A 73 -8.93 23.26 33.49
CA SER A 73 -10.19 23.43 34.24
C SER A 73 -11.15 22.25 34.09
N ASN A 74 -11.08 21.51 32.98
CA ASN A 74 -11.94 20.36 32.73
C ASN A 74 -11.38 19.04 33.27
N GLY A 75 -10.29 19.08 34.04
CA GLY A 75 -9.78 17.89 34.76
C GLY A 75 -9.18 16.83 33.85
N LEU A 76 -8.76 17.16 32.62
CA LEU A 76 -8.13 16.18 31.72
C LEU A 76 -6.70 15.77 32.16
N LEU A 77 -6.15 16.47 33.14
CA LEU A 77 -4.95 16.08 33.88
C LEU A 77 -5.38 15.71 35.29
N GLU A 78 -6.05 14.58 35.45
CA GLU A 78 -6.13 13.96 36.76
C GLU A 78 -4.70 13.61 37.17
N GLU A 79 -4.17 14.31 38.17
CA GLU A 79 -2.89 13.94 38.77
C GLU A 79 -3.01 12.49 39.23
N PRO A 80 -2.04 11.61 38.89
CA PRO A 80 -2.04 10.25 39.39
C PRO A 80 -2.04 10.31 40.92
N ASN A 81 -3.16 9.88 41.50
CA ASN A 81 -3.47 10.01 42.90
C ASN A 81 -2.49 9.13 43.71
N ALA A 82 -1.36 9.72 44.14
CA ALA A 82 -0.24 9.03 44.76
C ALA A 82 -0.54 8.50 46.18
N ASP A 83 -1.74 8.73 46.71
CA ASP A 83 -2.14 8.35 48.06
C ASP A 83 -3.12 7.17 48.11
N LYS A 84 -3.48 6.54 46.98
CA LYS A 84 -4.20 5.26 47.02
C LYS A 84 -3.19 4.12 47.20
N PRO A 85 -3.18 3.40 48.34
CA PRO A 85 -2.41 2.18 48.46
C PRO A 85 -2.86 1.20 47.38
N PRO A 86 -1.93 0.47 46.74
CA PRO A 86 -2.26 -0.48 45.69
C PRO A 86 -3.29 -1.48 46.24
N GLU A 87 -4.41 -1.65 45.54
CA GLU A 87 -5.31 -2.76 45.79
C GLU A 87 -4.49 -4.04 45.67
N GLU A 88 -4.56 -4.87 46.73
CA GLU A 88 -3.90 -6.17 46.81
C GLU A 88 -4.31 -7.01 45.59
N THR A 89 -3.41 -7.04 44.61
CA THR A 89 -3.49 -7.96 43.49
C THR A 89 -3.17 -9.33 44.05
N GLU A 90 -4.16 -10.23 44.00
CA GLU A 90 -4.02 -11.61 44.42
C GLU A 90 -2.77 -12.21 43.77
N ILE A 91 -1.81 -12.57 44.63
CA ILE A 91 -0.57 -13.23 44.25
C ILE A 91 -0.96 -14.60 43.71
N ILE A 92 -0.99 -14.73 42.38
CA ILE A 92 -1.06 -16.02 41.71
C ILE A 92 0.23 -16.76 42.06
N THR A 93 0.09 -17.78 42.91
CA THR A 93 1.15 -18.73 43.24
C THR A 93 1.73 -19.34 41.98
N PRO A 94 3.07 -19.50 41.87
CA PRO A 94 3.68 -20.14 40.71
C PRO A 94 3.19 -21.59 40.64
N ILE A 95 2.63 -21.96 39.49
CA ILE A 95 2.38 -23.35 39.14
C ILE A 95 3.77 -23.96 38.88
N GLU A 96 4.20 -24.87 39.75
CA GLU A 96 5.32 -25.78 39.50
C GLU A 96 4.92 -26.74 38.37
N GLU A 97 5.27 -26.40 37.13
CA GLU A 97 5.27 -27.37 36.03
C GLU A 97 6.57 -28.18 36.07
N ASP A 98 6.41 -29.46 36.41
CA ASP A 98 7.38 -30.54 36.18
C ASP A 98 7.71 -30.62 34.68
N VAL A 99 8.80 -29.96 34.27
CA VAL A 99 9.43 -30.18 32.98
C VAL A 99 10.18 -31.51 33.05
N LYS A 100 9.55 -32.56 32.55
CA LYS A 100 10.25 -33.80 32.20
C LYS A 100 11.15 -33.54 31.00
N GLU A 101 12.46 -33.53 31.25
CA GLU A 101 13.49 -33.72 30.23
C GLU A 101 13.16 -34.98 29.44
N ASN A 102 12.86 -34.80 28.14
CA ASN A 102 12.80 -35.88 27.18
C ASN A 102 13.96 -35.68 26.22
N ASP A 103 15.12 -36.20 26.62
CA ASP A 103 16.25 -36.45 25.74
C ASP A 103 15.80 -37.45 24.67
N ASN A 104 15.62 -36.98 23.45
CA ASN A 104 15.60 -37.87 22.29
C ASN A 104 16.64 -37.38 21.30
N GLU A 105 17.83 -37.98 21.41
CA GLU A 105 18.85 -37.98 20.38
C GLU A 105 18.22 -38.40 19.04
N THR A 106 18.45 -37.61 18.00
CA THR A 106 18.20 -38.04 16.62
C THR A 106 19.43 -37.67 15.83
N GLU A 107 20.42 -38.56 15.88
CA GLU A 107 21.37 -38.76 14.81
C GLU A 107 20.75 -39.78 13.85
N GLU A 108 20.51 -39.39 12.60
CA GLU A 108 20.79 -40.26 11.46
C GLU A 108 20.93 -39.39 10.20
N GLU A 109 22.18 -39.26 9.76
CA GLU A 109 22.53 -38.90 8.40
C GLU A 109 21.88 -39.91 7.45
N THR A 110 21.20 -39.41 6.43
CA THR A 110 20.93 -40.21 5.22
C THR A 110 21.29 -39.37 4.01
N GLU A 111 22.53 -39.56 3.55
CA GLU A 111 22.91 -39.35 2.15
C GLU A 111 22.05 -40.26 1.29
N GLU A 112 21.17 -39.72 0.44
CA GLU A 112 20.72 -40.48 -0.73
C GLU A 112 20.44 -39.60 -1.96
N LYS A 113 21.42 -39.64 -2.87
CA LYS A 113 21.33 -39.77 -4.35
C LYS A 113 20.43 -38.81 -5.14
N LEU A 114 21.12 -37.97 -5.90
CA LEU A 114 20.72 -37.45 -7.21
C LEU A 114 20.49 -38.59 -8.23
N PRO A 115 19.38 -38.59 -8.98
CA PRO A 115 19.34 -39.02 -10.38
C PRO A 115 19.45 -37.76 -11.27
N ASP A 116 20.52 -37.58 -12.02
CA ASP A 116 20.88 -38.22 -13.31
C ASP A 116 19.94 -37.83 -14.45
N ASP A 117 20.56 -37.26 -15.47
CA ASP A 117 20.01 -36.63 -16.65
C ASP A 117 19.09 -37.59 -17.42
N THR A 118 17.91 -37.12 -17.80
CA THR A 118 17.20 -37.70 -18.94
C THR A 118 16.69 -36.57 -19.81
N VAL A 119 17.50 -36.31 -20.84
CA VAL A 119 17.15 -35.58 -22.05
C VAL A 119 16.09 -36.40 -22.78
N GLU A 120 14.86 -35.90 -22.86
CA GLU A 120 13.91 -36.32 -23.88
C GLU A 120 13.81 -35.22 -24.94
N GLU A 121 14.35 -35.58 -26.11
CA GLU A 121 14.14 -35.01 -27.42
C GLU A 121 12.65 -35.01 -27.82
N GLU A 122 12.26 -33.98 -28.57
CA GLU A 122 11.30 -33.98 -29.70
C GLU A 122 9.84 -34.36 -29.36
N GLU A 123 8.82 -33.58 -29.71
CA GLU A 123 8.42 -33.28 -31.09
C GLU A 123 7.64 -31.95 -31.17
N GLU A 124 7.96 -31.14 -32.18
CA GLU A 124 7.09 -30.07 -32.68
C GLU A 124 5.97 -30.67 -33.54
N PRO A 125 4.69 -30.31 -33.33
CA PRO A 125 3.68 -30.47 -34.36
C PRO A 125 3.63 -29.21 -35.25
N ASP A 126 4.29 -29.34 -36.39
CA ASP A 126 4.05 -28.63 -37.63
C ASP A 126 2.59 -28.83 -38.07
N SER A 127 1.82 -27.74 -38.25
CA SER A 127 0.46 -27.79 -38.82
C SER A 127 0.11 -26.48 -39.50
N ASP A 128 0.29 -26.55 -40.82
CA ASP A 128 -0.12 -25.70 -41.93
C ASP A 128 -1.20 -24.61 -41.71
N PRO A 129 -1.04 -23.44 -42.38
CA PRO A 129 -2.03 -22.38 -42.42
C PRO A 129 -2.98 -22.58 -43.60
N ASP A 130 -4.21 -23.04 -43.36
CA ASP A 130 -5.20 -23.14 -44.44
C ASP A 130 -5.95 -21.82 -44.65
N LYS A 131 -5.92 -21.41 -45.90
CA LYS A 131 -6.54 -20.21 -46.46
C LYS A 131 -7.99 -20.51 -46.79
N GLU A 132 -8.92 -19.74 -46.23
CA GLU A 132 -10.19 -19.48 -46.90
C GLU A 132 -10.38 -17.98 -47.12
N GLN A 133 -10.01 -17.57 -48.34
CA GLN A 133 -10.56 -16.39 -49.00
C GLN A 133 -12.06 -16.63 -49.23
N THR A 134 -12.90 -15.78 -48.64
CA THR A 134 -14.23 -15.53 -49.17
C THR A 134 -14.36 -14.05 -49.47
N ASP A 135 -14.05 -13.72 -50.72
CA ASP A 135 -14.48 -12.48 -51.35
C ASP A 135 -16.00 -12.50 -51.45
N THR A 136 -16.66 -11.53 -50.83
CA THR A 136 -18.02 -11.16 -51.21
C THR A 136 -18.10 -9.65 -51.24
N GLU A 137 -17.84 -9.10 -52.42
CA GLU A 137 -18.26 -7.76 -52.83
C GLU A 137 -19.77 -7.64 -52.58
N THR A 138 -20.15 -6.76 -51.66
CA THR A 138 -21.48 -6.19 -51.62
C THR A 138 -21.32 -4.69 -51.40
N ASP A 139 -21.17 -3.98 -52.51
CA ASP A 139 -21.36 -2.54 -52.60
C ASP A 139 -22.83 -2.23 -52.28
N GLN A 140 -23.10 -1.92 -51.02
CA GLN A 140 -24.26 -1.14 -50.61
C GLN A 140 -23.77 0.17 -50.02
N GLU A 141 -23.73 1.16 -50.90
CA GLU A 141 -23.57 2.58 -50.62
C GLU A 141 -24.81 3.07 -49.84
N ILE A 142 -24.82 2.82 -48.52
CA ILE A 142 -25.80 3.39 -47.59
C ILE A 142 -25.19 4.67 -47.02
N ASN A 143 -25.48 5.79 -47.70
CA ASN A 143 -25.42 7.13 -47.11
C ASN A 143 -26.54 7.20 -46.05
N ASP A 144 -26.26 6.75 -44.83
CA ASP A 144 -27.09 7.06 -43.67
C ASP A 144 -26.24 7.88 -42.70
N ASP A 145 -26.46 9.19 -42.77
CA ASP A 145 -25.89 10.26 -41.96
C ASP A 145 -26.47 10.16 -40.53
N GLN A 146 -26.36 8.98 -39.92
CA GLN A 146 -26.66 8.77 -38.51
C GLN A 146 -25.53 9.43 -37.73
N LYS A 147 -25.75 10.69 -37.37
CA LYS A 147 -25.12 11.30 -36.21
C LYS A 147 -25.37 10.38 -35.01
N GLN A 148 -24.45 9.44 -34.77
CA GLN A 148 -24.31 8.78 -33.50
C GLN A 148 -24.10 9.91 -32.49
N ASP A 149 -25.12 10.16 -31.68
CA ASP A 149 -25.00 11.03 -30.52
C ASP A 149 -23.82 10.50 -29.70
N GLU A 150 -22.71 11.24 -29.73
CA GLU A 150 -21.54 10.89 -28.93
C GLU A 150 -22.00 10.73 -27.48
N PRO A 151 -21.71 9.59 -26.83
CA PRO A 151 -22.18 9.35 -25.48
C PRO A 151 -21.67 10.47 -24.58
N VAL A 152 -22.60 11.23 -24.00
CA VAL A 152 -22.30 12.34 -23.10
C VAL A 152 -21.41 11.81 -21.98
N VAL A 153 -20.15 12.24 -21.96
CA VAL A 153 -19.19 11.83 -20.95
C VAL A 153 -19.54 12.56 -19.65
N VAL A 154 -20.30 11.90 -18.79
CA VAL A 154 -20.59 12.39 -17.45
C VAL A 154 -19.31 12.27 -16.61
N GLU A 155 -18.83 13.41 -16.12
CA GLU A 155 -17.72 13.51 -15.16
C GLU A 155 -18.16 12.99 -13.78
N PRO A 156 -17.31 12.25 -13.05
CA PRO A 156 -17.64 11.78 -11.72
C PRO A 156 -17.65 12.94 -10.73
N THR A 157 -18.51 12.85 -9.72
CA THR A 157 -18.43 13.75 -8.57
C THR A 157 -17.28 13.34 -7.64
N LYS A 158 -16.89 14.26 -6.75
CA LYS A 158 -15.86 13.99 -5.73
C LYS A 158 -16.34 12.88 -4.79
N GLU A 159 -17.61 12.92 -4.44
CA GLU A 159 -18.29 11.98 -3.54
C GLU A 159 -18.37 10.59 -4.18
N GLU A 160 -18.69 10.48 -5.47
CA GLU A 160 -18.75 9.20 -6.18
C GLU A 160 -17.41 8.45 -6.15
N LEU A 161 -16.29 9.14 -6.37
CA LEU A 161 -14.97 8.50 -6.31
C LEU A 161 -14.57 8.13 -4.88
N ALA A 162 -14.94 8.96 -3.89
CA ALA A 162 -14.67 8.69 -2.49
C ALA A 162 -15.50 7.49 -1.99
N ASP A 163 -16.75 7.34 -2.43
CA ASP A 163 -17.62 6.21 -2.13
C ASP A 163 -17.03 4.88 -2.63
N ILE A 164 -16.35 4.87 -3.78
CA ILE A 164 -15.64 3.66 -4.28
C ILE A 164 -14.53 3.25 -3.31
N ILE A 165 -13.74 4.20 -2.79
CA ILE A 165 -12.71 3.92 -1.76
C ILE A 165 -13.35 3.40 -0.47
N ASN A 166 -14.49 3.99 -0.08
CA ASN A 166 -15.22 3.56 1.11
C ASN A 166 -15.69 2.11 0.98
N ASN A 167 -16.34 1.79 -0.14
CA ASN A 167 -16.86 0.45 -0.40
C ASN A 167 -15.73 -0.58 -0.42
N PHE A 168 -14.57 -0.23 -1.01
CA PHE A 168 -13.40 -1.11 -1.02
C PHE A 168 -12.92 -1.42 0.41
N THR A 169 -12.92 -0.41 1.28
CA THR A 169 -12.52 -0.55 2.69
C THR A 169 -13.55 -1.35 3.49
N VAL A 170 -14.83 -1.05 3.32
CA VAL A 170 -15.93 -1.75 4.00
C VAL A 170 -15.97 -3.22 3.62
N GLU A 171 -15.82 -3.56 2.34
CA GLU A 171 -15.79 -4.97 1.90
C GLU A 171 -14.61 -5.73 2.50
N MET A 172 -13.43 -5.10 2.57
CA MET A 172 -12.27 -5.68 3.24
C MET A 172 -12.56 -5.93 4.73
N GLU A 173 -13.12 -4.95 5.44
CA GLU A 173 -13.47 -5.12 6.86
C GLU A 173 -14.53 -6.19 7.10
N GLU A 174 -15.55 -6.28 6.24
CA GLU A 174 -16.60 -7.30 6.35
C GLU A 174 -16.05 -8.70 6.13
N ILE A 175 -15.17 -8.88 5.14
CA ILE A 175 -14.52 -10.19 4.90
C ILE A 175 -13.58 -10.53 6.07
N ASP A 176 -12.77 -9.59 6.56
CA ASP A 176 -11.85 -9.82 7.68
C ASP A 176 -12.59 -10.21 8.98
N LYS A 177 -13.83 -9.73 9.19
CA LYS A 177 -14.69 -10.16 10.31
C LYS A 177 -15.10 -11.64 10.24
N THR A 178 -15.08 -12.25 9.06
CA THR A 178 -15.44 -13.68 8.90
C THR A 178 -14.33 -14.63 9.32
N VAL A 179 -13.10 -14.14 9.47
CA VAL A 179 -11.94 -14.96 9.82
C VAL A 179 -12.18 -15.68 11.14
N ASN A 180 -11.96 -17.00 11.14
CA ASN A 180 -12.00 -17.77 12.36
C ASN A 180 -10.79 -17.38 13.22
N SER A 181 -11.04 -16.63 14.30
CA SER A 181 -9.99 -16.17 15.23
C SER A 181 -9.66 -17.19 16.31
N ASN A 182 -10.09 -18.46 16.16
CA ASN A 182 -9.63 -19.52 17.04
C ASN A 182 -8.12 -19.72 16.85
N TYR A 183 -7.34 -19.26 17.83
CA TYR A 183 -5.87 -19.34 17.87
C TYR A 183 -5.32 -20.74 17.56
N GLU A 184 -6.10 -21.80 17.78
CA GLU A 184 -5.74 -23.18 17.50
C GLU A 184 -5.64 -23.49 15.99
N PHE A 185 -6.41 -22.80 15.14
CA PHE A 185 -6.50 -23.07 13.70
C PHE A 185 -5.90 -21.97 12.83
N GLY A 186 -5.33 -20.91 13.43
CA GLY A 186 -4.87 -19.72 12.72
C GLY A 186 -6.03 -18.89 12.16
N PHE A 187 -5.69 -17.77 11.51
CA PHE A 187 -6.65 -16.83 10.95
C PHE A 187 -7.21 -17.32 9.60
N LYS A 188 -7.85 -18.49 9.58
CA LYS A 188 -8.41 -19.10 8.37
C LYS A 188 -9.76 -18.48 8.00
N TYR A 189 -9.99 -18.21 6.71
CA TYR A 189 -11.31 -17.84 6.21
C TYR A 189 -12.21 -19.10 6.11
N PRO A 190 -13.45 -19.07 6.64
CA PRO A 190 -14.29 -20.27 6.70
C PRO A 190 -14.83 -20.71 5.32
N ASP A 191 -15.13 -19.75 4.45
CA ASP A 191 -15.83 -19.97 3.17
C ASP A 191 -15.01 -19.51 1.95
N ILE A 192 -13.69 -19.31 2.12
CA ILE A 192 -12.79 -18.85 1.04
C ILE A 192 -11.59 -19.78 0.99
N GLU A 193 -11.41 -20.46 -0.13
CA GLU A 193 -10.37 -21.47 -0.30
C GLU A 193 -9.13 -20.89 -1.01
N THR A 194 -9.32 -19.96 -1.94
CA THR A 194 -8.25 -19.45 -2.83
C THR A 194 -8.11 -17.94 -2.79
N ARG A 195 -6.93 -17.42 -3.18
CA ARG A 195 -6.75 -15.97 -3.36
C ARG A 195 -7.66 -15.40 -4.44
N GLU A 196 -7.91 -16.14 -5.52
CA GLU A 196 -8.78 -15.71 -6.61
C GLU A 196 -10.23 -15.50 -6.14
N GLU A 197 -10.73 -16.38 -5.28
CA GLU A 197 -12.04 -16.22 -4.63
C GLU A 197 -12.09 -14.96 -3.77
N TYR A 198 -11.06 -14.74 -2.94
CA TYR A 198 -10.94 -13.51 -2.14
C TYR A 198 -10.88 -12.26 -3.02
N TYR A 199 -10.11 -12.27 -4.10
CA TYR A 199 -9.97 -11.14 -5.02
C TYR A 199 -11.27 -10.83 -5.75
N SER A 200 -12.09 -11.85 -6.03
CA SER A 200 -13.34 -11.69 -6.77
C SER A 200 -14.30 -10.69 -6.13
N TYR A 201 -14.32 -10.59 -4.79
CA TYR A 201 -15.12 -9.63 -4.04
C TYR A 201 -14.84 -8.19 -4.49
N PHE A 202 -13.58 -7.86 -4.75
CA PHE A 202 -13.15 -6.48 -5.02
C PHE A 202 -13.08 -6.11 -6.51
N THR A 203 -13.20 -7.06 -7.43
CA THR A 203 -13.00 -6.84 -8.89
C THR A 203 -13.95 -5.82 -9.52
N HIS A 204 -15.03 -5.48 -8.82
CA HIS A 204 -15.98 -4.47 -9.27
C HIS A 204 -15.62 -3.04 -8.81
N LEU A 205 -14.64 -2.91 -7.91
CA LEU A 205 -14.16 -1.64 -7.33
C LEU A 205 -12.74 -1.31 -7.78
N ALA A 206 -11.89 -2.32 -7.96
CA ALA A 206 -10.47 -2.16 -8.27
C ALA A 206 -9.98 -3.15 -9.34
N THR A 207 -8.85 -2.83 -9.98
CA THR A 207 -8.14 -3.77 -10.86
C THR A 207 -7.48 -4.88 -10.04
N LEU A 208 -7.27 -6.04 -10.67
CA LEU A 208 -6.58 -7.16 -10.03
C LEU A 208 -5.20 -6.78 -9.50
N GLU A 209 -4.47 -5.91 -10.21
CA GLU A 209 -3.16 -5.40 -9.79
C GLU A 209 -3.23 -4.62 -8.46
N VAL A 210 -4.25 -3.76 -8.30
CA VAL A 210 -4.45 -3.03 -7.03
C VAL A 210 -4.83 -3.97 -5.90
N ILE A 211 -5.71 -4.94 -6.19
CA ILE A 211 -6.15 -5.94 -5.21
C ILE A 211 -4.93 -6.76 -4.74
N ASP A 212 -4.12 -7.27 -5.67
CA ASP A 212 -2.90 -8.01 -5.36
C ASP A 212 -1.90 -7.17 -4.57
N GLN A 213 -1.68 -5.90 -4.95
CA GLN A 213 -0.83 -4.96 -4.19
C GLN A 213 -1.30 -4.79 -2.74
N CYS A 214 -2.62 -4.73 -2.50
CA CYS A 214 -3.18 -4.54 -1.17
C CYS A 214 -3.18 -5.81 -0.30
N PHE A 215 -3.30 -6.99 -0.90
CA PHE A 215 -3.62 -8.21 -0.16
C PHE A 215 -2.60 -9.34 -0.28
N SER A 216 -1.76 -9.38 -1.32
CA SER A 216 -0.82 -10.51 -1.53
C SER A 216 0.08 -10.79 -0.34
N PHE A 217 0.56 -9.75 0.35
CA PHE A 217 1.41 -9.89 1.55
C PHE A 217 0.65 -10.28 2.82
N ARG A 218 -0.69 -10.28 2.78
CA ARG A 218 -1.58 -10.59 3.90
C ARG A 218 -2.28 -11.94 3.75
N LEU A 219 -2.11 -12.63 2.62
CA LEU A 219 -2.83 -13.85 2.32
C LEU A 219 -1.84 -15.00 2.12
N GLU A 220 -2.10 -16.11 2.79
CA GLU A 220 -1.37 -17.36 2.61
C GLU A 220 -2.36 -18.45 2.19
N GLU A 221 -2.18 -19.00 1.01
CA GLU A 221 -3.00 -20.09 0.49
C GLU A 221 -2.32 -21.42 0.78
N LYS A 222 -3.07 -22.36 1.35
CA LYS A 222 -2.62 -23.72 1.72
C LYS A 222 -3.57 -24.74 1.12
N ASP A 223 -3.16 -26.01 1.13
CA ASP A 223 -3.96 -27.13 0.62
C ASP A 223 -5.36 -27.23 1.26
N ASP A 224 -5.53 -26.70 2.48
CA ASP A 224 -6.79 -26.73 3.20
C ASP A 224 -7.57 -25.41 3.21
N GLY A 225 -7.06 -24.35 2.56
CA GLY A 225 -7.80 -23.10 2.35
C GLY A 225 -6.97 -21.81 2.48
N LEU A 226 -7.65 -20.67 2.58
CA LEU A 226 -7.03 -19.35 2.64
C LEU A 226 -6.87 -18.85 4.08
N TYR A 227 -5.70 -18.30 4.38
CA TYR A 227 -5.34 -17.75 5.67
C TYR A 227 -4.99 -16.26 5.58
N MET A 228 -5.45 -15.48 6.54
CA MET A 228 -5.00 -14.12 6.77
C MET A 228 -3.72 -14.11 7.62
N LEU A 229 -2.68 -13.43 7.16
CA LEU A 229 -1.47 -13.18 7.93
C LEU A 229 -1.67 -11.96 8.84
N PRO A 230 -1.26 -12.01 10.11
CA PRO A 230 -1.36 -10.88 11.03
C PRO A 230 -0.27 -9.84 10.71
N THR A 231 -0.53 -9.03 9.70
CA THR A 231 0.33 -7.91 9.29
C THR A 231 -0.31 -6.58 9.66
N ASN A 232 0.46 -5.50 9.57
CA ASN A 232 -0.12 -4.17 9.67
C ASN A 232 -1.15 -3.96 8.54
N TYR A 233 -2.22 -3.23 8.86
CA TYR A 233 -3.26 -2.88 7.91
C TYR A 233 -2.68 -2.01 6.78
N PRO A 234 -3.16 -2.15 5.53
CA PRO A 234 -2.79 -1.22 4.47
C PRO A 234 -3.19 0.21 4.83
N PHE A 235 -2.70 1.16 4.05
CA PHE A 235 -3.00 2.58 4.20
C PHE A 235 -4.51 2.82 4.23
N HIS A 236 -4.99 3.52 5.25
CA HIS A 236 -6.42 3.77 5.45
C HIS A 236 -6.78 5.18 4.96
N PHE A 237 -7.70 5.31 4.02
CA PHE A 237 -8.24 6.62 3.62
C PHE A 237 -9.25 7.13 4.66
N SER A 238 -9.07 8.35 5.16
CA SER A 238 -9.95 8.92 6.18
C SER A 238 -10.89 9.96 5.59
N PHE A 239 -12.21 9.70 5.62
CA PHE A 239 -13.22 10.65 5.11
C PHE A 239 -13.32 11.93 5.94
N GLU A 240 -12.79 11.92 7.16
CA GLU A 240 -12.76 13.09 8.06
C GLU A 240 -11.63 14.05 7.68
N ASN A 241 -10.59 13.55 7.00
CA ASN A 241 -9.46 14.36 6.56
C ASN A 241 -9.73 15.00 5.19
N PRO A 242 -9.28 16.25 4.96
CA PRO A 242 -9.42 16.89 3.67
C PRO A 242 -8.66 16.12 2.59
N TYR A 243 -9.24 16.06 1.40
CA TYR A 243 -8.64 15.46 0.22
C TYR A 243 -8.98 16.27 -1.03
N ASP A 244 -8.08 16.23 -2.01
CA ASP A 244 -8.19 16.91 -3.29
C ASP A 244 -8.50 15.93 -4.42
N ILE A 245 -9.22 16.40 -5.45
CA ILE A 245 -9.47 15.66 -6.68
C ILE A 245 -8.75 16.35 -7.84
N LYS A 246 -8.05 15.56 -8.66
CA LYS A 246 -7.34 16.04 -9.84
C LYS A 246 -7.81 15.27 -11.08
N LYS A 247 -8.44 15.97 -12.01
CA LYS A 247 -8.76 15.43 -13.34
C LYS A 247 -7.47 15.31 -14.15
N ILE A 248 -7.18 14.10 -14.64
CA ILE A 248 -6.06 13.85 -15.56
C ILE A 248 -6.55 13.93 -17.00
N ASN A 249 -7.68 13.27 -17.29
CA ASN A 249 -8.43 13.38 -18.54
C ASN A 249 -9.89 12.94 -18.31
N ASP A 250 -10.71 12.87 -19.36
CA ASP A 250 -12.14 12.52 -19.26
C ASP A 250 -12.41 11.09 -18.75
N LYS A 251 -11.41 10.22 -18.76
CA LYS A 251 -11.49 8.82 -18.33
C LYS A 251 -10.57 8.53 -17.15
N LYS A 252 -9.88 9.52 -16.57
CA LYS A 252 -8.87 9.31 -15.53
C LYS A 252 -8.83 10.44 -14.51
N TYR A 253 -8.95 10.09 -13.24
CA TYR A 253 -8.96 11.01 -12.10
C TYR A 253 -8.02 10.51 -11.00
N GLN A 254 -7.60 11.42 -10.13
CA GLN A 254 -6.84 11.10 -8.92
C GLN A 254 -7.48 11.74 -7.70
N ILE A 255 -7.53 11.00 -6.60
CA ILE A 255 -7.77 11.53 -5.25
C ILE A 255 -6.43 11.58 -4.52
N LEU A 256 -6.16 12.72 -3.89
CA LEU A 256 -4.96 12.98 -3.11
C LEU A 256 -5.36 13.29 -1.67
N GLN A 257 -4.85 12.52 -0.71
CA GLN A 257 -5.03 12.80 0.71
C GLN A 257 -3.67 12.88 1.41
N ILE A 258 -3.46 13.95 2.17
CA ILE A 258 -2.31 14.10 3.07
C ILE A 258 -2.79 13.72 4.47
N GLN A 259 -2.09 12.79 5.11
CA GLN A 259 -2.42 12.35 6.46
C GLN A 259 -1.31 12.74 7.42
N ASN A 260 -1.70 13.26 8.56
CA ASN A 260 -0.78 13.48 9.66
C ASN A 260 -0.69 12.20 10.48
N ASN A 261 0.43 11.49 10.35
CA ASN A 261 0.70 10.31 11.16
C ASN A 261 1.79 10.67 12.16
N VAL A 262 1.48 10.66 13.46
CA VAL A 262 2.42 11.04 14.53
C VAL A 262 3.71 10.18 14.53
N MET A 263 3.68 8.96 13.97
CA MET A 263 4.87 8.13 13.85
C MET A 263 5.82 8.57 12.72
N PHE A 264 5.28 9.15 11.66
CA PHE A 264 6.05 9.71 10.56
C PHE A 264 6.09 11.23 10.74
N SER A 265 6.96 11.99 10.09
CA SER A 265 6.94 13.43 10.33
C SER A 265 5.59 14.00 9.85
N PRO A 266 5.03 15.02 10.55
CA PRO A 266 3.61 15.40 10.44
C PRO A 266 3.16 15.88 9.05
N ASP A 267 4.08 16.05 8.11
CA ASP A 267 3.85 16.53 6.76
C ASP A 267 4.05 15.46 5.66
N ASP A 268 4.35 14.20 6.01
CA ASP A 268 5.06 13.32 5.06
C ASP A 268 4.28 12.12 4.52
N PHE A 269 3.08 11.79 5.03
CA PHE A 269 2.30 10.68 4.44
C PHE A 269 1.27 11.19 3.43
N GLN A 270 1.52 10.88 2.16
CA GLN A 270 0.62 11.19 1.06
C GLN A 270 0.06 9.91 0.46
N LEU A 271 -1.26 9.82 0.35
CA LEU A 271 -1.97 8.71 -0.26
C LEU A 271 -2.66 9.18 -1.55
N THR A 272 -2.32 8.54 -2.67
CA THR A 272 -2.90 8.85 -3.98
C THR A 272 -3.68 7.65 -4.51
N PHE A 273 -4.96 7.85 -4.82
CA PHE A 273 -5.79 6.87 -5.53
C PHE A 273 -5.97 7.33 -6.97
N THR A 274 -5.74 6.43 -7.92
CA THR A 274 -5.99 6.69 -9.34
C THR A 274 -7.20 5.88 -9.81
N PHE A 275 -8.11 6.54 -10.53
CA PHE A 275 -9.33 5.95 -11.07
C PHE A 275 -9.33 6.02 -12.59
N GLU A 276 -9.80 4.95 -13.24
CA GLU A 276 -10.07 4.95 -14.67
C GLU A 276 -11.49 4.48 -15.00
N LYS A 277 -12.06 5.02 -16.08
CA LYS A 277 -13.39 4.64 -16.56
C LYS A 277 -13.29 3.40 -17.46
N ILE A 278 -13.59 2.22 -16.91
CA ILE A 278 -13.53 0.93 -17.59
C ILE A 278 -14.96 0.39 -17.75
N LYS A 279 -15.37 0.07 -18.99
CA LYS A 279 -16.73 -0.42 -19.31
C LYS A 279 -17.85 0.44 -18.67
N ASN A 280 -17.68 1.76 -18.75
CA ASN A 280 -18.59 2.77 -18.17
C ASN A 280 -18.72 2.78 -16.64
N ARG A 281 -17.76 2.20 -15.90
CA ARG A 281 -17.65 2.29 -14.44
C ARG A 281 -16.30 2.87 -14.04
N TRP A 282 -16.27 3.61 -12.94
CA TRP A 282 -15.02 4.06 -12.34
C TRP A 282 -14.43 2.94 -11.49
N ILE A 283 -13.15 2.63 -11.72
CA ILE A 283 -12.42 1.54 -11.06
C ILE A 283 -11.11 2.10 -10.53
N ILE A 284 -10.70 1.69 -9.33
CA ILE A 284 -9.37 2.00 -8.77
C ILE A 284 -8.33 1.22 -9.56
N THR A 285 -7.40 1.93 -10.21
CA THR A 285 -6.34 1.31 -11.02
C THR A 285 -4.97 1.41 -10.39
N ASN A 286 -4.78 2.23 -9.36
CA ASN A 286 -3.52 2.35 -8.62
C ASN A 286 -3.75 3.01 -7.24
N ILE A 287 -2.97 2.56 -6.25
CA ILE A 287 -2.91 3.14 -4.90
C ILE A 287 -1.43 3.36 -4.57
N ASP A 288 -1.02 4.62 -4.47
CA ASP A 288 0.37 5.01 -4.25
C ASP A 288 0.53 5.69 -2.87
N PRO A 289 1.11 4.98 -1.88
CA PRO A 289 1.60 5.58 -0.64
C PRO A 289 2.95 6.26 -0.90
N ILE A 290 3.09 7.52 -0.53
CA ILE A 290 4.35 8.28 -0.59
C ILE A 290 4.73 8.65 0.85
N PHE A 291 5.97 8.34 1.20
CA PHE A 291 6.60 8.56 2.52
C PHE A 291 7.76 9.55 2.44
#